data_AF-A0A3B1DF31-F1
#
_entry.id   AF-A0A3B1DF31-F1
#
_cell.length_a   1.000
_cell.length_b   1.000
_cell.length_c   1.000
_cell.angle_alpha   90.00
_cell.angle_beta   90.00
_cell.angle_gamma   90.00
#
_symmetry.space_group_name_H-M   'P 1'
#
loop_
_entity.id
_entity.type
_entity.pdbx_description
1 polymer ?
#
loop_
_entity_poly.entity_id
_entity_poly.type
_entity_poly.pdbx_seq_one_letter_code
_entity_poly.pdbx_strand_id
1 'polypeptide(L)'
;CNVKAEKLVRYGLNFIRRINESGYYYFITNLSDKKIDTWLPLSLKFKSALLYDPRYDDKIGIAGVRENNDNSEVYLQLKPGESRIVRTFTSEKVDFKKWKYVKTVDDPFKIKGEWQVDFVSGAPELPASFNTKELQSWTVLGDQSAESFAGIGKYTIEFELPEVHADNWVLDLGKVCESAKVVLNGEEVGKLWSFPFNIQVGQYLRKGKNLLEIEVTNLSANRIRDLDRRGVIWRKFFFVNIFYKKFDASQWSIMESGLIGPVTLTPVKYFNF
;
A
#
# COMPACT_ATOMS: atom_id res chain seq x y z
N CYS A 1 32.53 -22.91 -4.83
CA CYS A 1 31.17 -22.50 -4.42
C CYS A 1 30.18 -22.70 -5.57
N ASN A 2 29.37 -23.77 -5.56
CA ASN A 2 28.33 -24.01 -6.58
C ASN A 2 27.00 -23.36 -6.18
N VAL A 3 26.98 -22.03 -6.05
CA VAL A 3 25.72 -21.31 -5.82
C VAL A 3 25.03 -21.15 -7.17
N LYS A 4 23.96 -21.92 -7.41
CA LYS A 4 23.12 -21.72 -8.60
C LYS A 4 22.52 -20.31 -8.56
N ALA A 5 22.71 -19.55 -9.64
CA ALA A 5 22.10 -18.23 -9.80
C ALA A 5 20.58 -18.35 -9.78
N GLU A 6 19.89 -17.44 -9.09
CA GLU A 6 18.43 -17.40 -9.05
C GLU A 6 17.87 -16.78 -10.33
N LYS A 7 16.82 -17.39 -10.85
CA LYS A 7 16.16 -16.95 -12.08
C LYS A 7 15.22 -15.76 -11.86
N LEU A 8 14.88 -15.43 -10.61
CA LEU A 8 14.05 -14.30 -10.22
C LEU A 8 14.53 -12.96 -10.81
N VAL A 9 15.84 -12.76 -10.92
CA VAL A 9 16.43 -11.53 -11.47
C VAL A 9 16.01 -11.29 -12.92
N ARG A 10 15.75 -12.36 -13.70
CA ARG A 10 15.28 -12.25 -15.09
C ARG A 10 13.85 -11.69 -15.19
N TYR A 11 13.10 -11.73 -14.09
CA TYR A 11 11.77 -11.13 -13.97
C TYR A 11 11.82 -9.71 -13.37
N GLY A 12 13.01 -9.13 -13.18
CA GLY A 12 13.18 -7.81 -12.57
C GLY A 12 13.00 -7.80 -11.05
N LEU A 13 13.00 -8.97 -10.42
CA LEU A 13 12.83 -9.11 -8.97
C LEU A 13 14.17 -9.09 -8.25
N ASN A 14 14.20 -8.41 -7.10
CA ASN A 14 15.30 -8.51 -6.15
C ASN A 14 14.93 -9.52 -5.08
N PHE A 15 15.93 -10.18 -4.48
CA PHE A 15 15.68 -11.13 -3.43
C PHE A 15 16.87 -11.30 -2.47
N ILE A 16 16.56 -11.75 -1.27
CA ILE A 16 17.53 -12.35 -0.34
C ILE A 16 17.06 -13.78 -0.06
N ARG A 17 17.97 -14.74 -0.17
CA ARG A 17 17.72 -16.15 0.17
C ARG A 17 18.51 -16.54 1.42
N ARG A 18 17.84 -17.14 2.40
CA ARG A 18 18.46 -17.74 3.59
C ARG A 18 18.06 -19.20 3.72
N ILE A 19 18.97 -20.04 4.19
CA ILE A 19 18.69 -21.44 4.51
C ILE A 19 18.02 -21.55 5.89
N ASN A 20 17.17 -22.55 6.06
CA ASN A 20 16.62 -22.97 7.36
C ASN A 20 16.65 -24.51 7.44
N GLU A 21 16.18 -25.08 8.56
CA GLU A 21 16.22 -26.53 8.81
C GLU A 21 15.42 -27.36 7.79
N SER A 22 14.30 -26.84 7.28
CA SER A 22 13.38 -27.58 6.39
C SER A 22 13.41 -27.16 4.92
N GLY A 23 14.22 -26.15 4.57
CA GLY A 23 14.30 -25.55 3.24
C GLY A 23 14.91 -24.15 3.26
N TYR A 24 14.21 -23.16 2.70
CA TYR A 24 14.73 -21.82 2.50
C TYR A 24 13.69 -20.73 2.70
N TYR A 25 14.13 -19.57 3.18
CA TYR A 25 13.39 -18.32 3.14
C TYR A 25 13.87 -17.46 1.97
N TYR A 26 12.92 -16.93 1.22
CA TYR A 26 13.15 -15.88 0.23
C TYR A 26 12.40 -14.63 0.66
N PHE A 27 13.10 -13.52 0.80
CA PHE A 27 12.49 -12.20 0.81
C PHE A 27 12.59 -11.66 -0.61
N ILE A 28 11.45 -11.50 -1.29
CA ILE A 28 11.38 -11.10 -2.70
C ILE A 28 10.72 -9.73 -2.78
N THR A 29 11.34 -8.80 -3.51
CA THR A 29 10.81 -7.45 -3.72
C THR A 29 10.65 -7.14 -5.20
N ASN A 30 9.54 -6.49 -5.54
CA ASN A 30 9.28 -5.95 -6.86
C ASN A 30 9.56 -4.44 -6.87
N LEU A 31 10.81 -4.07 -7.13
CA LEU A 31 11.23 -2.67 -7.26
C LEU A 31 11.11 -2.16 -8.71
N SER A 32 10.52 -2.96 -9.61
CA SER A 32 10.24 -2.58 -10.98
C SER A 32 8.85 -1.95 -11.11
N ASP A 33 8.54 -1.40 -12.29
CA ASP A 33 7.23 -0.88 -12.67
C ASP A 33 6.27 -1.96 -13.21
N LYS A 34 6.71 -3.22 -13.29
CA LYS A 34 5.93 -4.33 -13.87
C LYS A 34 5.22 -5.13 -12.80
N LYS A 35 3.93 -5.43 -13.01
CA LYS A 35 3.21 -6.40 -12.17
C LYS A 35 3.74 -7.82 -12.45
N ILE A 36 3.97 -8.57 -11.38
CA ILE A 36 4.23 -10.01 -11.42
C ILE A 36 2.93 -10.74 -11.10
N ASP A 37 2.57 -11.69 -11.96
CA ASP A 37 1.37 -12.53 -11.83
C ASP A 37 1.61 -13.85 -12.59
N THR A 38 2.60 -14.62 -12.13
CA THR A 38 3.12 -15.77 -12.89
C THR A 38 3.82 -16.79 -12.00
N TRP A 39 4.09 -17.95 -12.58
CA TRP A 39 4.97 -18.97 -12.04
C TRP A 39 6.42 -18.51 -12.11
N LEU A 40 7.11 -18.54 -10.98
CA LEU A 40 8.50 -18.15 -10.87
C LEU A 40 9.36 -19.35 -10.45
N PRO A 41 10.40 -19.68 -11.23
CA PRO A 41 11.33 -20.73 -10.86
C PRO A 41 12.26 -20.26 -9.73
N LEU A 42 12.36 -21.06 -8.69
CA LEU A 42 13.43 -20.95 -7.70
C LEU A 42 14.50 -21.99 -8.02
N SER A 43 15.77 -21.65 -7.82
CA SER A 43 16.89 -22.49 -8.28
C SER A 43 17.10 -23.78 -7.49
N LEU A 44 16.31 -24.01 -6.44
CA LEU A 44 16.38 -25.18 -5.56
C LEU A 44 15.03 -25.90 -5.57
N LYS A 45 15.05 -27.23 -5.53
CA LYS A 45 13.83 -28.05 -5.48
C LYS A 45 13.19 -27.98 -4.10
N PHE A 46 11.87 -27.92 -4.08
CA PHE A 46 11.04 -27.98 -2.87
C PHE A 46 9.68 -28.61 -3.20
N LYS A 47 9.05 -29.24 -2.19
CA LYS A 47 7.75 -29.91 -2.33
C LYS A 47 6.56 -28.99 -2.03
N SER A 48 6.73 -28.02 -1.13
CA SER A 48 5.68 -27.06 -0.79
C SER A 48 6.28 -25.72 -0.36
N ALA A 49 5.46 -24.67 -0.35
CA ALA A 49 5.86 -23.35 0.09
C ALA A 49 4.71 -22.60 0.78
N LEU A 50 5.06 -21.71 1.71
CA LEU A 50 4.15 -20.73 2.30
C LEU A 50 4.50 -19.33 1.77
N LEU A 51 3.48 -18.54 1.49
CA LEU A 51 3.59 -17.11 1.25
C LEU A 51 3.21 -16.34 2.50
N TYR A 52 3.92 -15.24 2.76
CA TYR A 52 3.63 -14.30 3.82
C TYR A 52 3.69 -12.86 3.30
N ASP A 53 2.62 -12.09 3.54
CA ASP A 53 2.59 -10.63 3.34
C ASP A 53 3.02 -9.93 4.63
N PRO A 54 4.22 -9.34 4.71
CA PRO A 54 4.70 -8.72 5.95
C PRO A 54 3.94 -7.46 6.35
N ARG A 55 2.99 -6.98 5.53
CA ARG A 55 2.14 -5.83 5.87
C ARG A 55 0.97 -6.17 6.79
N TYR A 56 0.64 -7.45 6.97
CA TYR A 56 -0.51 -7.89 7.75
C TYR A 56 -0.10 -9.02 8.68
N ASP A 57 -0.63 -9.02 9.91
CA ASP A 57 -0.23 -9.97 10.95
C ASP A 57 -0.56 -11.43 10.62
N ASP A 58 -1.63 -11.68 9.85
CA ASP A 58 -2.20 -13.03 9.66
C ASP A 58 -2.32 -13.46 8.18
N LYS A 59 -1.67 -12.72 7.27
CA LYS A 59 -1.71 -12.99 5.84
C LYS A 59 -0.61 -13.96 5.41
N ILE A 60 -0.85 -15.21 5.75
CA ILE A 60 -0.03 -16.38 5.44
C ILE A 60 -0.88 -17.47 4.76
N GLY A 61 -0.29 -18.23 3.82
CA GLY A 61 -0.99 -19.34 3.18
C GLY A 61 -0.11 -20.20 2.28
N ILE A 62 -0.56 -21.42 1.99
CA ILE A 62 0.13 -22.34 1.07
C ILE A 62 0.15 -21.75 -0.34
N ALA A 63 1.35 -21.59 -0.89
CA ALA A 63 1.56 -21.13 -2.25
C ALA A 63 1.15 -22.19 -3.27
N GLY A 64 0.74 -21.75 -4.46
CA GLY A 64 0.74 -22.60 -5.64
C GLY A 64 2.16 -23.03 -5.96
N VAL A 65 2.41 -24.33 -5.99
CA VAL A 65 3.70 -24.94 -6.31
C VAL A 65 3.52 -25.93 -7.44
N ARG A 66 4.42 -25.91 -8.43
CA ARG A 66 4.49 -26.93 -9.47
C ARG A 66 5.92 -27.31 -9.77
N GLU A 67 6.12 -28.51 -10.30
CA GLU A 67 7.41 -28.94 -10.83
C GLU A 67 7.52 -28.53 -12.30
N ASN A 68 8.67 -27.97 -12.70
CA ASN A 68 8.97 -27.65 -14.08
C ASN A 68 10.43 -28.02 -14.39
N ASN A 69 10.61 -29.14 -15.09
CA ASN A 69 11.91 -29.74 -15.40
C ASN A 69 12.77 -29.92 -14.12
N ASP A 70 13.93 -29.28 -14.06
CA ASP A 70 14.88 -29.38 -12.94
C ASP A 70 14.56 -28.47 -11.74
N ASN A 71 13.52 -27.62 -11.82
CA ASN A 71 13.23 -26.63 -10.79
C ASN A 71 11.80 -26.77 -10.24
N SER A 72 11.62 -26.31 -9.00
CA SER A 72 10.30 -26.07 -8.44
C SER A 72 9.91 -24.62 -8.68
N GLU A 73 8.67 -24.38 -9.10
CA GLU A 73 8.13 -23.04 -9.33
C GLU A 73 7.09 -22.69 -8.28
N VAL A 74 7.07 -21.42 -7.91
CA VAL A 74 6.05 -20.84 -7.02
C VAL A 74 5.25 -19.80 -7.79
N TYR A 75 3.91 -19.80 -7.65
CA TYR A 75 3.09 -18.75 -8.23
C TYR A 75 3.08 -17.53 -7.32
N LEU A 76 3.47 -16.36 -7.84
CA LEU A 76 3.47 -15.10 -7.09
C LEU A 76 2.67 -14.02 -7.81
N GLN A 77 1.96 -13.24 -6.99
CA GLN A 77 1.35 -11.97 -7.37
C GLN A 77 2.02 -10.83 -6.60
N LEU A 78 2.71 -9.94 -7.31
CA LEU A 78 3.36 -8.75 -6.74
C LEU A 78 3.14 -7.55 -7.64
N LYS A 79 2.48 -6.52 -7.10
CA LYS A 79 2.44 -5.20 -7.73
C LYS A 79 3.80 -4.50 -7.59
N PRO A 80 4.10 -3.48 -8.40
CA PRO A 80 5.23 -2.59 -8.17
C PRO A 80 5.24 -2.07 -6.72
N GLY A 81 6.41 -2.06 -6.08
CA GLY A 81 6.60 -1.67 -4.68
C GLY A 81 6.31 -2.76 -3.64
N GLU A 82 5.65 -3.87 -4.01
CA GLU A 82 5.34 -4.93 -3.06
C GLU A 82 6.52 -5.87 -2.78
N SER A 83 6.44 -6.53 -1.63
CA SER A 83 7.32 -7.62 -1.24
C SER A 83 6.55 -8.83 -0.75
N ARG A 84 7.21 -9.99 -0.73
CA ARG A 84 6.68 -11.23 -0.17
C ARG A 84 7.79 -12.04 0.47
N ILE A 85 7.47 -12.70 1.57
CA ILE A 85 8.32 -13.77 2.09
C ILE A 85 7.78 -15.10 1.55
N VAL A 86 8.66 -15.91 0.97
CA VAL A 86 8.38 -17.28 0.53
C VAL A 86 9.20 -18.22 1.40
N ARG A 87 8.53 -19.05 2.20
CA ARG A 87 9.17 -20.14 2.95
C ARG A 87 8.96 -21.44 2.20
N THR A 88 10.03 -22.08 1.77
CA THR A 88 10.02 -23.34 1.03
C THR A 88 10.34 -24.52 1.94
N PHE A 89 9.83 -25.68 1.57
CA PHE A 89 9.97 -26.94 2.31
C PHE A 89 10.45 -28.04 1.36
N THR A 90 11.66 -28.54 1.59
CA THR A 90 12.37 -29.44 0.65
C THR A 90 11.72 -30.81 0.57
N SER A 91 11.30 -31.36 1.72
CA SER A 91 10.91 -32.77 1.83
C SER A 91 9.46 -32.99 2.28
N GLU A 92 8.80 -31.94 2.77
CA GLU A 92 7.47 -31.99 3.38
C GLU A 92 6.42 -31.17 2.62
N LYS A 93 5.17 -31.62 2.74
CA LYS A 93 3.99 -30.85 2.33
C LYS A 93 3.38 -30.25 3.59
N VAL A 94 3.35 -28.93 3.67
CA VAL A 94 2.73 -28.24 4.79
C VAL A 94 1.21 -28.41 4.75
N ASP A 95 0.61 -28.61 5.92
CA ASP A 95 -0.84 -28.54 6.12
C ASP A 95 -1.23 -27.20 6.75
N PHE A 96 -1.93 -26.37 5.98
CA PHE A 96 -2.31 -24.99 6.35
C PHE A 96 -3.36 -24.44 5.36
N LYS A 97 -3.95 -23.27 5.66
CA LYS A 97 -4.88 -22.60 4.72
C LYS A 97 -4.17 -22.26 3.40
N LYS A 98 -4.82 -22.49 2.27
CA LYS A 98 -4.30 -22.09 0.94
C LYS A 98 -4.20 -20.57 0.82
N TRP A 99 -3.17 -20.09 0.13
CA TRP A 99 -3.09 -18.69 -0.27
C TRP A 99 -4.24 -18.36 -1.23
N LYS A 100 -4.93 -17.26 -0.96
CA LYS A 100 -6.02 -16.77 -1.82
C LYS A 100 -5.45 -15.86 -2.89
N TYR A 101 -5.15 -16.40 -4.08
CA TYR A 101 -4.77 -15.58 -5.23
C TYR A 101 -5.99 -14.84 -5.75
N VAL A 102 -5.79 -13.65 -6.31
CA VAL A 102 -6.88 -12.78 -6.77
C VAL A 102 -6.81 -12.60 -8.27
N LYS A 103 -7.96 -12.71 -8.94
CA LYS A 103 -8.14 -12.30 -10.33
C LYS A 103 -9.22 -11.24 -10.40
N THR A 104 -8.97 -10.16 -11.12
CA THR A 104 -9.98 -9.12 -11.38
C THR A 104 -11.13 -9.69 -12.19
N VAL A 105 -12.35 -9.36 -11.79
CA VAL A 105 -13.58 -9.81 -12.47
C VAL A 105 -14.05 -8.79 -13.48
N ASP A 106 -13.87 -7.52 -13.15
CA ASP A 106 -14.34 -6.37 -13.92
C ASP A 106 -13.34 -5.21 -13.77
N ASP A 107 -13.57 -4.14 -14.52
CA ASP A 107 -12.80 -2.91 -14.44
C ASP A 107 -13.00 -2.22 -13.08
N PRO A 108 -12.01 -1.42 -12.62
CA PRO A 108 -12.14 -0.68 -11.37
C PRO A 108 -13.28 0.35 -11.43
N PHE A 109 -14.18 0.28 -10.45
CA PHE A 109 -15.25 1.26 -10.26
C PHE A 109 -14.70 2.48 -9.53
N LYS A 110 -14.63 3.63 -10.20
CA LYS A 110 -14.28 4.89 -9.53
C LYS A 110 -15.36 5.25 -8.51
N ILE A 111 -14.95 5.52 -7.27
CA ILE A 111 -15.86 6.08 -6.26
C ILE A 111 -16.14 7.54 -6.65
N LYS A 112 -17.39 7.81 -7.03
CA LYS A 112 -17.87 9.12 -7.46
C LYS A 112 -18.83 9.66 -6.41
N GLY A 113 -18.90 10.98 -6.31
CA GLY A 113 -19.75 11.68 -5.37
C GLY A 113 -19.05 12.93 -4.87
N GLU A 114 -19.66 13.55 -3.87
CA GLU A 114 -19.07 14.67 -3.17
C GLU A 114 -18.39 14.16 -1.91
N TRP A 115 -17.09 14.45 -1.79
CA TRP A 115 -16.28 14.19 -0.61
C TRP A 115 -16.40 15.36 0.34
N GLN A 116 -16.69 15.06 1.60
CA GLN A 116 -16.49 16.00 2.70
C GLN A 116 -15.08 15.85 3.24
N VAL A 117 -14.37 16.97 3.42
CA VAL A 117 -13.01 17.01 3.96
C VAL A 117 -13.01 17.84 5.24
N ASP A 118 -12.65 17.19 6.35
CA ASP A 118 -12.51 17.82 7.67
C ASP A 118 -11.09 17.66 8.20
N PHE A 119 -10.55 18.69 8.84
CA PHE A 119 -9.23 18.60 9.47
C PHE A 119 -9.39 18.29 10.95
N VAL A 120 -8.94 17.11 11.38
CA VAL A 120 -9.30 16.54 12.69
C VAL A 120 -8.21 16.69 13.75
N SER A 121 -6.95 16.83 13.34
CA SER A 121 -5.82 17.01 14.26
C SER A 121 -4.61 17.54 13.50
N GLY A 122 -3.91 18.54 14.04
CA GLY A 122 -2.69 19.05 13.43
C GLY A 122 -2.32 20.46 13.90
N ALA A 123 -1.34 21.04 13.22
CA ALA A 123 -0.83 22.39 13.47
C ALA A 123 -0.46 23.09 12.14
N PRO A 124 -0.32 24.43 12.08
CA PRO A 124 -0.45 25.42 13.16
C PRO A 124 -1.85 25.51 13.77
N GLU A 125 -2.85 25.37 12.91
CA GLU A 125 -4.27 25.46 13.20
C GLU A 125 -4.98 24.45 12.30
N LEU A 126 -6.26 24.19 12.56
CA LEU A 126 -7.07 23.34 11.70
C LEU A 126 -7.63 24.18 10.55
N PRO A 127 -7.35 23.85 9.29
CA PRO A 127 -7.98 24.52 8.15
C PRO A 127 -9.50 24.34 8.15
N ALA A 128 -10.18 25.23 7.43
CA ALA A 128 -11.62 25.11 7.23
C ALA A 128 -11.98 23.83 6.47
N SER A 129 -13.03 23.15 6.92
CA SER A 129 -13.62 22.03 6.19
C SER A 129 -14.19 22.49 4.84
N PHE A 130 -14.17 21.60 3.86
CA PHE A 130 -14.71 21.87 2.52
C PHE A 130 -15.27 20.60 1.88
N ASN A 131 -16.09 20.79 0.84
CA ASN A 131 -16.62 19.70 0.02
C ASN A 131 -15.99 19.74 -1.38
N THR A 132 -15.74 18.59 -1.98
CA THR A 132 -15.22 18.50 -3.34
C THR A 132 -15.73 17.27 -4.09
N LYS A 133 -15.97 17.41 -5.40
CA LYS A 133 -16.26 16.28 -6.30
C LYS A 133 -15.00 15.65 -6.89
N GLU A 134 -13.88 16.37 -6.82
CA GLU A 134 -12.59 15.93 -7.35
C GLU A 134 -11.53 15.97 -6.27
N LEU A 135 -10.85 14.84 -6.11
CA LEU A 135 -9.74 14.73 -5.16
C LEU A 135 -8.48 15.36 -5.75
N GLN A 136 -7.87 16.25 -4.97
CA GLN A 136 -6.57 16.88 -5.23
C GLN A 136 -5.90 17.14 -3.88
N SER A 137 -4.67 17.65 -3.92
CA SER A 137 -3.98 18.11 -2.70
C SER A 137 -4.85 19.13 -1.94
N TRP A 138 -4.97 18.99 -0.62
CA TRP A 138 -5.68 19.99 0.18
C TRP A 138 -4.98 21.34 0.19
N THR A 139 -3.70 21.40 -0.19
CA THR A 139 -2.96 22.66 -0.39
C THR A 139 -3.42 23.43 -1.63
N VAL A 140 -4.26 22.82 -2.47
CA VAL A 140 -4.87 23.44 -3.66
C VAL A 140 -6.34 23.72 -3.43
N LEU A 141 -7.06 22.79 -2.79
CA LEU A 141 -8.51 22.88 -2.59
C LEU A 141 -8.93 23.60 -1.30
N GLY A 142 -8.09 23.53 -0.27
CA GLY A 142 -8.36 24.12 1.04
C GLY A 142 -8.09 25.63 1.08
N ASP A 143 -8.32 26.21 2.25
CA ASP A 143 -7.96 27.60 2.51
C ASP A 143 -6.43 27.80 2.63
N GLN A 144 -5.99 29.04 2.82
CA GLN A 144 -4.57 29.40 2.93
C GLN A 144 -3.84 28.65 4.07
N SER A 145 -4.55 28.28 5.15
CA SER A 145 -3.93 27.60 6.29
C SER A 145 -3.54 26.16 5.93
N ALA A 146 -4.26 25.53 4.99
CA ALA A 146 -3.98 24.18 4.50
C ALA A 146 -2.59 24.05 3.84
N GLU A 147 -2.03 25.15 3.29
CA GLU A 147 -0.68 25.15 2.70
C GLU A 147 0.44 24.88 3.72
N SER A 148 0.24 25.22 4.99
CA SER A 148 1.24 25.05 6.06
C SER A 148 0.85 23.99 7.08
N PHE A 149 -0.32 23.37 6.88
CA PHE A 149 -0.88 22.37 7.76
C PHE A 149 -0.05 21.08 7.76
N ALA A 150 0.24 20.59 8.96
CA ALA A 150 0.80 19.27 9.20
C ALA A 150 -0.11 18.53 10.19
N GLY A 151 -0.68 17.42 9.75
CA GLY A 151 -1.69 16.71 10.52
C GLY A 151 -2.53 15.77 9.67
N ILE A 152 -3.79 15.60 10.10
CA ILE A 152 -4.74 14.61 9.63
C ILE A 152 -5.95 15.31 9.00
N GLY A 153 -6.18 15.04 7.71
CA GLY A 153 -7.42 15.37 7.00
C GLY A 153 -8.28 14.12 6.83
N LYS A 154 -9.54 14.19 7.24
CA LYS A 154 -10.54 13.13 7.13
C LYS A 154 -11.42 13.37 5.91
N TYR A 155 -11.42 12.41 5.00
CA TYR A 155 -12.23 12.39 3.79
C TYR A 155 -13.41 11.44 4.01
N THR A 156 -14.63 11.93 3.80
CA THR A 156 -15.86 11.15 3.99
C THR A 156 -16.68 11.14 2.71
N ILE A 157 -17.16 9.97 2.30
CA ILE A 157 -18.07 9.83 1.17
C ILE A 157 -19.02 8.65 1.38
N GLU A 158 -20.24 8.77 0.86
CA GLU A 158 -21.16 7.66 0.71
C GLU A 158 -21.20 7.20 -0.75
N PHE A 159 -21.23 5.89 -0.96
CA PHE A 159 -21.29 5.30 -2.30
C PHE A 159 -22.13 4.02 -2.32
N GLU A 160 -22.68 3.70 -3.48
CA GLU A 160 -23.41 2.45 -3.71
C GLU A 160 -22.45 1.36 -4.18
N LEU A 161 -22.54 0.17 -3.58
CA LEU A 161 -21.78 -0.99 -4.02
C LEU A 161 -22.30 -1.48 -5.39
N PRO A 162 -21.46 -1.58 -6.44
CA PRO A 162 -21.90 -2.10 -7.72
C PRO A 162 -22.38 -3.54 -7.63
N GLU A 163 -23.43 -3.87 -8.38
CA GLU A 163 -24.00 -5.22 -8.43
C GLU A 163 -23.15 -6.17 -9.28
N VAL A 164 -21.97 -6.56 -8.75
CA VAL A 164 -21.05 -7.51 -9.38
C VAL A 164 -20.81 -8.70 -8.48
N HIS A 165 -20.92 -9.92 -9.03
CA HIS A 165 -20.62 -11.14 -8.30
C HIS A 165 -19.10 -11.33 -8.14
N ALA A 166 -18.57 -11.02 -6.96
CA ALA A 166 -17.16 -11.13 -6.60
C ALA A 166 -16.98 -11.87 -5.26
N ASP A 167 -15.83 -12.50 -5.06
CA ASP A 167 -15.48 -13.13 -3.78
C ASP A 167 -14.93 -12.11 -2.78
N ASN A 168 -14.35 -11.01 -3.29
CA ASN A 168 -13.88 -9.88 -2.52
C ASN A 168 -13.82 -8.62 -3.40
N TRP A 169 -13.51 -7.48 -2.79
CA TRP A 169 -13.28 -6.20 -3.42
C TRP A 169 -11.97 -5.60 -2.93
N VAL A 170 -11.22 -4.96 -3.83
CA VAL A 170 -10.00 -4.22 -3.50
C VAL A 170 -10.31 -2.73 -3.59
N LEU A 171 -10.17 -2.02 -2.48
CA LEU A 171 -10.15 -0.56 -2.44
C LEU A 171 -8.74 -0.09 -2.78
N ASP A 172 -8.60 0.73 -3.81
CA ASP A 172 -7.35 1.39 -4.18
C ASP A 172 -7.53 2.90 -4.03
N LEU A 173 -6.68 3.52 -3.21
CA LEU A 173 -6.74 4.96 -2.92
C LEU A 173 -5.98 5.80 -3.95
N GLY A 174 -5.33 5.18 -4.93
CA GLY A 174 -4.46 5.86 -5.88
C GLY A 174 -3.29 6.54 -5.16
N LYS A 175 -3.14 7.84 -5.37
CA LYS A 175 -2.09 8.64 -4.73
C LYS A 175 -2.58 9.20 -3.38
N VAL A 176 -1.82 8.91 -2.34
CA VAL A 176 -2.01 9.37 -0.95
C VAL A 176 -0.73 10.07 -0.51
N CYS A 177 -0.87 11.23 0.12
CA CYS A 177 0.24 12.02 0.65
C CYS A 177 0.05 12.23 2.17
N GLU A 178 0.54 11.34 3.04
CA GLU A 178 1.46 10.20 2.76
C GLU A 178 1.04 8.86 3.36
N SER A 179 0.11 8.84 4.32
CA SER A 179 -0.43 7.60 4.88
C SER A 179 -1.92 7.74 5.14
N ALA A 180 -2.66 6.64 5.07
CA ALA A 180 -4.10 6.62 5.20
C ALA A 180 -4.56 5.56 6.20
N LYS A 181 -5.47 5.93 7.11
CA LYS A 181 -6.30 4.99 7.85
C LYS A 181 -7.65 4.88 7.14
N VAL A 182 -8.08 3.66 6.86
CA VAL A 182 -9.35 3.37 6.16
C VAL A 182 -10.35 2.82 7.16
N VAL A 183 -11.54 3.44 7.19
CA VAL A 183 -12.71 3.01 7.95
C VAL A 183 -13.87 2.86 6.97
N LEU A 184 -14.56 1.73 7.04
CA LEU A 184 -15.70 1.44 6.17
C LEU A 184 -16.89 1.03 7.04
N ASN A 185 -18.02 1.73 6.87
CA ASN A 185 -19.25 1.48 7.63
C ASN A 185 -19.06 1.49 9.16
N GLY A 186 -18.12 2.31 9.65
CA GLY A 186 -17.77 2.42 11.07
C GLY A 186 -16.72 1.42 11.57
N GLU A 187 -16.25 0.50 10.72
CA GLU A 187 -15.25 -0.50 11.07
C GLU A 187 -13.87 -0.16 10.50
N GLU A 188 -12.82 -0.22 11.34
CA GLU A 188 -11.44 -0.02 10.88
C GLU A 188 -10.99 -1.18 9.99
N VAL A 189 -10.66 -0.86 8.74
CA VAL A 189 -10.17 -1.82 7.75
C VAL A 189 -8.66 -2.01 7.88
N GLY A 190 -7.92 -0.91 8.06
CA GLY A 190 -6.47 -0.94 8.22
C GLY A 190 -5.77 0.37 7.89
N LYS A 191 -4.44 0.35 7.96
CA LYS A 191 -3.56 1.50 7.74
C LYS A 191 -2.63 1.25 6.56
N LEU A 192 -2.61 2.18 5.61
CA LEU A 192 -1.83 2.16 4.39
C LEU A 192 -0.71 3.19 4.49
N TRP A 193 0.53 2.72 4.52
CA TRP A 193 1.73 3.54 4.75
C TRP A 193 2.79 3.38 3.66
N SER A 194 2.53 2.53 2.66
CA SER A 194 3.43 2.29 1.54
C SER A 194 2.65 2.04 0.26
N PHE A 195 3.29 2.36 -0.87
CA PHE A 195 2.76 2.05 -2.18
C PHE A 195 2.80 0.53 -2.43
N PRO A 196 1.76 -0.05 -3.06
CA PRO A 196 0.53 0.60 -3.48
C PRO A 196 -0.48 0.76 -2.33
N PHE A 197 -1.18 1.89 -2.28
CA PHE A 197 -2.19 2.22 -1.26
C PHE A 197 -3.53 1.50 -1.53
N ASN A 198 -3.53 0.18 -1.40
CA ASN A 198 -4.74 -0.62 -1.54
C ASN A 198 -4.90 -1.69 -0.47
N ILE A 199 -6.14 -2.11 -0.27
CA ILE A 199 -6.54 -3.09 0.73
C ILE A 199 -7.78 -3.85 0.28
N GLN A 200 -7.91 -5.12 0.68
CA GLN A 200 -9.12 -5.88 0.46
C GLN A 200 -10.18 -5.50 1.49
N VAL A 201 -11.40 -5.19 1.04
CA VAL A 201 -12.45 -4.59 1.87
C VAL A 201 -13.78 -5.34 1.86
N GLY A 202 -13.89 -6.45 1.13
CA GLY A 202 -15.15 -7.16 0.86
C GLY A 202 -15.94 -7.54 2.09
N GLN A 203 -15.28 -7.94 3.19
CA GLN A 203 -15.94 -8.30 4.44
C GLN A 203 -16.57 -7.11 5.18
N TYR A 204 -16.16 -5.89 4.85
CA TYR A 204 -16.67 -4.65 5.46
C TYR A 204 -17.78 -4.00 4.63
N LEU A 205 -17.98 -4.45 3.38
CA LEU A 205 -18.96 -3.89 2.45
C LEU A 205 -20.37 -4.42 2.72
N ARG A 206 -21.35 -3.56 2.54
CA ARG A 206 -22.79 -3.87 2.61
C ARG A 206 -23.38 -3.76 1.21
N LYS A 207 -24.45 -4.52 0.94
CA LYS A 207 -25.24 -4.32 -0.27
C LYS A 207 -25.88 -2.92 -0.23
N GLY A 208 -25.91 -2.24 -1.37
CA GLY A 208 -26.38 -0.87 -1.47
C GLY A 208 -25.38 0.13 -0.89
N LYS A 209 -25.86 1.05 -0.05
CA LYS A 209 -25.12 2.19 0.46
C LYS A 209 -24.02 1.80 1.45
N ASN A 210 -22.84 2.37 1.25
CA ASN A 210 -21.66 2.23 2.11
C ASN A 210 -21.10 3.62 2.46
N LEU A 211 -20.62 3.77 3.69
CA LEU A 211 -19.90 4.96 4.15
C LEU A 211 -18.40 4.66 4.18
N LEU A 212 -17.61 5.44 3.46
CA LEU A 212 -16.15 5.37 3.46
C LEU A 212 -15.57 6.61 4.12
N GLU A 213 -14.70 6.38 5.10
CA GLU A 213 -13.94 7.40 5.79
C GLU A 213 -12.44 7.09 5.66
N ILE A 214 -11.68 8.09 5.24
CA ILE A 214 -10.23 7.98 5.05
C ILE A 214 -9.55 9.11 5.79
N GLU A 215 -8.81 8.79 6.84
CA GLU A 215 -7.96 9.75 7.54
C GLU A 215 -6.56 9.74 6.91
N VAL A 216 -6.19 10.81 6.22
CA VAL A 216 -4.87 10.97 5.60
C VAL A 216 -3.98 11.84 6.48
N THR A 217 -2.81 11.31 6.82
CA THR A 217 -1.75 12.04 7.54
C THR A 217 -0.64 12.42 6.57
N ASN A 218 -0.30 13.72 6.49
CA ASN A 218 0.78 14.23 5.63
C ASN A 218 2.14 14.34 6.37
N LEU A 219 3.16 14.87 5.68
CA LEU A 219 4.44 15.22 6.28
C LEU A 219 4.46 16.65 6.82
N SER A 220 5.31 16.88 7.82
CA SER A 220 5.57 18.24 8.35
C SER A 220 6.37 19.14 7.42
N ALA A 221 6.69 18.74 6.19
CA ALA A 221 7.55 19.50 5.28
C ALA A 221 7.02 20.91 5.00
N ASN A 222 5.72 21.04 4.72
CA ASN A 222 5.05 22.31 4.53
C ASN A 222 5.06 23.19 5.78
N ARG A 223 4.92 22.58 6.95
CA ARG A 223 5.00 23.27 8.24
C ARG A 223 6.41 23.78 8.54
N ILE A 224 7.42 22.95 8.31
CA ILE A 224 8.83 23.32 8.49
C ILE A 224 9.22 24.46 7.55
N ARG A 225 8.77 24.40 6.29
CA ARG A 225 8.90 25.50 5.33
C ARG A 225 8.31 26.80 5.86
N ASP A 226 7.07 26.80 6.34
CA ASP A 226 6.42 27.99 6.91
C ASP A 226 7.23 28.56 8.10
N LEU A 227 7.64 27.70 9.03
CA LEU A 227 8.41 28.12 10.21
C LEU A 227 9.75 28.77 9.82
N ASP A 228 10.47 28.21 8.85
CA ASP A 228 11.72 28.80 8.36
C ASP A 228 11.47 30.11 7.60
N ARG A 229 10.40 30.24 6.81
CA ARG A 229 10.04 31.51 6.12
C ARG A 229 9.72 32.63 7.11
N ARG A 230 9.10 32.31 8.25
CA ARG A 230 8.78 33.27 9.32
C ARG A 230 9.93 33.50 10.30
N GLY A 231 11.07 32.81 10.14
CA GLY A 231 12.21 32.92 11.04
C GLY A 231 11.94 32.38 12.46
N VAL A 232 10.94 31.51 12.62
CA VAL A 232 10.60 30.93 13.92
C VAL A 232 11.70 29.95 14.34
N ILE A 233 12.20 30.07 15.57
CA ILE A 233 13.17 29.13 16.10
C ILE A 233 12.43 27.87 16.58
N TRP A 234 12.32 26.88 15.69
CA TRP A 234 11.68 25.58 15.99
C TRP A 234 12.69 24.46 16.28
N ARG A 235 13.96 24.68 15.95
CA ARG A 235 15.06 23.72 16.16
C ARG A 235 15.60 23.85 17.59
N LYS A 236 15.51 22.77 18.36
CA LYS A 236 16.17 22.63 19.69
C LYS A 236 17.44 21.78 19.64
N PHE A 237 17.94 21.48 18.44
CA PHE A 237 19.09 20.62 18.18
C PHE A 237 19.87 21.12 16.96
N PHE A 238 21.14 20.72 16.86
CA PHE A 238 21.98 21.03 15.70
C PHE A 238 21.70 20.04 14.56
N PHE A 239 21.43 20.57 13.36
CA PHE A 239 21.16 19.78 12.16
C PHE A 239 21.75 20.47 10.93
N VAL A 240 22.42 19.68 10.10
CA VAL A 240 22.92 20.09 8.78
C VAL A 240 22.17 19.31 7.71
N ASN A 241 22.02 19.90 6.52
CA ASN A 241 21.41 19.20 5.39
C ASN A 241 22.35 18.12 4.83
N ILE A 242 21.89 17.37 3.82
CA ILE A 242 22.66 16.29 3.18
C ILE A 242 23.97 16.76 2.51
N PHE A 243 24.15 18.08 2.34
CA PHE A 243 25.36 18.71 1.83
C PHE A 243 26.23 19.33 2.93
N TYR A 244 25.97 18.99 4.19
CA TYR A 244 26.65 19.53 5.37
C TYR A 244 26.58 21.06 5.49
N LYS A 245 25.54 21.68 4.95
CA LYS A 245 25.23 23.12 5.09
C LYS A 245 24.16 23.34 6.16
N LYS A 246 24.05 24.58 6.66
CA LYS A 246 22.94 24.98 7.54
C LYS A 246 21.61 24.63 6.87
N PHE A 247 20.76 23.92 7.59
CA PHE A 247 19.44 23.56 7.09
C PHE A 247 18.55 24.80 6.94
N ASP A 248 17.89 24.91 5.79
CA ASP A 248 16.92 25.95 5.45
C ASP A 248 15.88 25.36 4.49
N ALA A 249 14.63 25.28 4.96
CA ALA A 249 13.48 24.83 4.19
C ALA A 249 12.68 25.99 3.58
N SER A 250 13.09 27.25 3.77
CA SER A 250 12.31 28.42 3.34
C SER A 250 12.06 28.48 1.83
N GLN A 251 12.95 27.86 1.05
CA GLN A 251 12.90 27.78 -0.42
C GLN A 251 12.25 26.50 -0.96
N TRP A 252 11.76 25.60 -0.10
CA TRP A 252 11.08 24.40 -0.56
C TRP A 252 9.79 24.77 -1.30
N SER A 253 9.47 24.05 -2.36
CA SER A 253 8.13 24.09 -2.94
C SER A 253 7.12 23.53 -1.95
N ILE A 254 5.85 23.96 -2.07
CA ILE A 254 4.76 23.33 -1.33
C ILE A 254 4.67 21.88 -1.80
N MET A 255 4.67 20.95 -0.85
CA MET A 255 4.44 19.53 -1.11
C MET A 255 2.95 19.26 -1.13
N GLU A 256 2.52 18.35 -2.01
CA GLU A 256 1.16 17.86 -2.01
C GLU A 256 0.84 17.18 -0.66
N SER A 257 -0.43 17.20 -0.27
CA SER A 257 -0.88 16.63 0.99
C SER A 257 -2.33 16.18 0.89
N GLY A 258 -2.65 15.05 1.52
CA GLY A 258 -4.01 14.51 1.53
C GLY A 258 -4.26 13.41 0.50
N LEU A 259 -5.53 13.18 0.18
CA LEU A 259 -5.97 12.16 -0.75
C LEU A 259 -6.11 12.76 -2.15
N ILE A 260 -5.26 12.31 -3.08
CA ILE A 260 -5.24 12.80 -4.47
C ILE A 260 -6.00 11.84 -5.38
N GLY A 261 -6.00 10.54 -5.06
CA GLY A 261 -6.77 9.56 -5.80
C GLY A 261 -6.11 9.15 -7.14
N PRO A 262 -6.89 8.62 -8.09
CA PRO A 262 -8.33 8.32 -7.96
C PRO A 262 -8.59 7.20 -6.94
N VAL A 263 -9.73 7.27 -6.25
CA VAL A 263 -10.20 6.17 -5.39
C VAL A 263 -11.09 5.23 -6.21
N THR A 264 -10.77 3.95 -6.19
CA THR A 264 -11.48 2.92 -6.96
C THR A 264 -11.76 1.67 -6.15
N LEU A 265 -12.81 0.95 -6.52
CA LEU A 265 -13.18 -0.34 -5.98
C LEU A 265 -13.14 -1.39 -7.10
N THR A 266 -12.33 -2.43 -6.96
CA THR A 266 -12.17 -3.46 -8.01
C THR A 266 -12.71 -4.81 -7.53
N PRO A 267 -13.65 -5.45 -8.24
CA PRO A 267 -14.15 -6.76 -7.86
C PRO A 267 -13.12 -7.84 -8.19
N VAL A 268 -12.92 -8.78 -7.28
CA VAL A 268 -11.97 -9.88 -7.45
C VAL A 268 -12.62 -11.23 -7.11
N LYS A 269 -12.16 -12.27 -7.80
CA LYS A 269 -12.41 -13.66 -7.45
C LYS A 269 -11.15 -14.31 -6.92
N TYR A 270 -11.33 -15.22 -5.98
CA TYR A 270 -10.25 -16.06 -5.49
C TYR A 270 -10.05 -17.26 -6.41
N PHE A 271 -8.80 -17.63 -6.59
CA PHE A 271 -8.44 -18.91 -7.17
C PHE A 271 -7.25 -19.49 -6.42
N ASN A 272 -7.18 -20.81 -6.41
CA ASN A 272 -6.12 -21.57 -5.78
C ASN A 272 -5.65 -22.65 -6.76
N PHE A 273 -4.47 -23.21 -6.52
CA PHE A 273 -3.93 -24.37 -7.24
C PHE A 273 -4.11 -25.66 -6.44
#